data_AF-A0A5R9EHW1-F1
#
_entry.id   AF-A0A5R9EHW1-F1
#
_cell.length_a   1.000
_cell.length_b   1.000
_cell.length_c   1.000
_cell.angle_alpha   90.00
_cell.angle_beta   90.00
_cell.angle_gamma   90.00
#
_symmetry.space_group_name_H-M   'P 1'
#
loop_
_entity.id
_entity.type
_entity.pdbx_description
1 polymer ?
#
loop_
_entity_poly.entity_id
_entity_poly.type
_entity_poly.pdbx_seq_one_letter_code
_entity_poly.pdbx_strand_id
1 'polypeptide(L)' 'MCGHPGSQAVDHIHAVSRGGAELDPDNLAPIHGVDGCPVCLRKCNNDKGNRPLSEVLRLVTSRDWYAGP' A
#
# COMPACT_ATOMS: atom_id res chain seq x y z
N MET A 1 4.58 -0.68 0.73
CA MET A 1 3.64 -0.30 1.82
C MET A 1 3.92 -1.14 3.07
N CYS A 2 3.46 -0.76 4.28
CA CYS A 2 3.95 -1.32 5.56
C CYS A 2 3.78 -2.84 5.77
N GLY A 3 2.83 -3.49 5.11
CA GLY A 3 2.68 -4.95 5.14
C GLY A 3 2.29 -5.58 6.48
N HIS A 4 1.90 -4.79 7.50
CA HIS A 4 1.38 -5.31 8.76
C HIS A 4 -0.04 -5.88 8.59
N PRO A 5 -0.47 -6.83 9.46
CA PRO A 5 -1.83 -7.36 9.41
C PRO A 5 -2.90 -6.30 9.73
N GLY A 6 -4.16 -6.65 9.49
CA GLY A 6 -5.32 -5.80 9.85
C GLY A 6 -5.55 -4.62 8.91
N SER A 7 -5.14 -4.72 7.65
CA SER A 7 -5.54 -3.75 6.63
C SER A 7 -7.04 -3.84 6.36
N GLN A 8 -7.68 -2.68 6.23
CA GLN A 8 -9.13 -2.50 6.09
C GLN A 8 -9.52 -1.80 4.78
N ALA A 9 -8.53 -1.48 3.96
CA ALA A 9 -8.71 -0.86 2.66
C ALA A 9 -7.93 -1.63 1.59
N VAL A 10 -8.28 -1.35 0.35
CA VAL A 10 -7.58 -1.81 -0.85
C VAL A 10 -7.08 -0.57 -1.59
N ASP A 11 -5.88 -0.64 -2.14
CA ASP A 11 -5.29 0.42 -2.94
C ASP A 11 -4.63 -0.16 -4.19
N HIS A 12 -4.53 0.69 -5.21
CA HIS A 12 -3.93 0.32 -6.47
C HIS A 12 -2.40 0.38 -6.37
N ILE A 13 -1.71 -0.70 -6.74
CA ILE A 13 -0.24 -0.75 -6.81
C ILE A 13 0.26 0.37 -7.73
N HIS A 14 -0.36 0.47 -8.90
CA HIS A 14 -0.26 1.57 -9.84
C HIS A 14 -1.55 2.40 -9.76
N ALA A 15 -1.45 3.66 -9.32
CA ALA A 15 -2.62 4.52 -9.19
C ALA A 15 -3.37 4.68 -10.53
N VAL A 16 -4.71 4.65 -10.49
CA VAL A 16 -5.57 4.86 -11.67
C VAL A 16 -5.29 6.20 -12.35
N SER A 17 -5.03 7.25 -11.57
CA SER A 17 -4.65 8.59 -12.08
C SER A 17 -3.30 8.61 -12.82
N ARG A 18 -2.54 7.52 -12.77
CA ARG A 18 -1.27 7.33 -13.50
C ARG A 18 -1.36 6.19 -14.53
N GLY A 19 -2.56 5.75 -14.89
CA GLY A 19 -2.80 4.71 -15.88
C GLY A 19 -2.79 3.28 -15.35
N GLY A 20 -2.86 3.08 -14.04
CA GLY A 20 -3.04 1.75 -13.46
C GLY A 20 -4.42 1.16 -13.76
N ALA A 21 -4.48 -0.15 -13.95
CA ALA A 21 -5.72 -0.86 -14.23
C ALA A 21 -6.65 -0.87 -13.01
N GLU A 22 -7.85 -0.32 -13.15
CA GLU A 22 -8.75 -0.06 -12.02
C GLU A 22 -9.32 -1.34 -11.38
N LEU A 23 -9.64 -2.33 -12.22
CA LEU A 23 -10.34 -3.56 -11.82
C LEU A 23 -9.48 -4.81 -11.90
N ASP A 24 -8.21 -4.67 -12.31
CA ASP A 24 -7.29 -5.80 -12.40
C ASP A 24 -6.90 -6.25 -10.98
N PRO A 25 -7.24 -7.48 -10.57
CA PRO A 25 -6.87 -8.00 -9.25
C PRO A 25 -5.36 -7.94 -8.98
N ASP A 26 -4.52 -8.05 -10.02
CA ASP A 26 -3.06 -7.98 -9.86
C ASP A 26 -2.58 -6.55 -9.55
N ASN A 27 -3.40 -5.54 -9.81
CA ASN A 27 -3.14 -4.15 -9.43
C ASN A 27 -3.74 -3.77 -8.07
N LEU A 28 -4.40 -4.68 -7.35
CA LEU A 28 -5.09 -4.40 -6.10
C LEU A 28 -4.37 -5.03 -4.90
N ALA A 29 -4.04 -4.22 -3.90
CA ALA A 29 -3.28 -4.64 -2.73
C ALA A 29 -3.96 -4.18 -1.41
N PRO A 30 -3.97 -5.00 -0.35
CA PRO A 30 -4.40 -4.56 0.97
C PRO A 30 -3.54 -3.42 1.51
N ILE A 31 -4.17 -2.44 2.15
CA ILE A 31 -3.51 -1.28 2.74
C ILE A 31 -4.28 -0.74 3.97
N HIS A 32 -3.59 -0.10 4.90
CA HIS A 32 -4.26 0.65 5.97
C HIS A 32 -4.71 2.03 5.48
N GLY A 33 -6.01 2.29 5.58
CA GLY A 33 -6.65 3.55 5.21
C GLY A 33 -6.67 4.58 6.35
N VAL A 34 -7.82 5.19 6.57
CA VAL A 34 -8.01 6.34 7.47
C VAL A 34 -7.74 6.00 8.94
N ASP A 35 -8.10 4.78 9.38
CA ASP A 35 -7.87 4.32 10.77
C ASP A 35 -6.38 4.12 11.08
N GLY A 36 -5.54 4.04 10.04
CA GLY A 36 -4.11 3.85 10.18
C GLY A 36 -3.71 2.43 10.56
N CYS A 37 -2.40 2.21 10.58
CA CYS A 37 -1.80 0.95 10.99
C CYS A 37 -1.53 0.96 12.51
N PRO A 38 -1.98 -0.05 13.29
CA PRO A 38 -1.73 -0.09 14.74
C PRO A 38 -0.25 -0.36 15.09
N VAL A 39 0.56 -0.80 14.12
CA VAL A 39 1.97 -1.15 14.35
C VAL A 39 2.90 0.01 14.02
N CYS A 40 2.74 0.63 12.84
CA CYS A 40 3.58 1.76 12.44
C CYS A 40 2.95 3.15 12.63
N LEU A 41 1.69 3.20 13.09
CA LEU A 41 0.95 4.42 13.43
C LEU A 41 0.75 5.40 12.26
N ARG A 42 0.96 4.96 11.02
CA ARG A 42 0.75 5.77 9.80
C ARG A 42 -0.55 5.40 9.10
N LYS A 43 -1.17 6.39 8.47
CA LYS A 43 -2.25 6.20 7.49
C LYS A 43 -1.62 5.81 6.14
N CYS A 44 -1.32 4.53 5.97
CA CYS A 44 -0.49 4.00 4.89
C CYS A 44 -0.97 4.42 3.49
N ASN A 45 -2.27 4.37 3.24
CA ASN A 45 -2.85 4.79 1.97
C ASN A 45 -2.67 6.30 1.73
N ASN A 46 -2.95 7.12 2.74
CA ASN A 46 -2.78 8.57 2.66
C ASN A 46 -1.31 8.96 2.48
N ASP A 47 -0.41 8.24 3.15
CA ASP A 47 1.03 8.42 2.97
C ASP A 47 1.40 8.07 1.54
N LYS A 48 1.04 6.90 1.00
CA LYS A 48 1.34 6.56 -0.40
C LYS A 48 0.78 7.59 -1.40
N GLY A 49 -0.50 7.95 -1.28
CA GLY A 49 -1.19 8.79 -2.26
C GLY A 49 -1.19 8.15 -3.65
N ASN A 50 -0.87 8.94 -4.68
CA ASN A 50 -0.74 8.45 -6.05
C ASN A 50 0.71 8.10 -6.45
N ARG A 51 1.63 8.05 -5.49
CA ARG A 51 3.04 7.76 -5.76
C ARG A 51 3.23 6.28 -6.11
N PRO A 52 4.20 5.92 -6.97
CA PRO A 52 4.56 4.54 -7.18
C PRO A 52 5.22 4.00 -5.92
N LEU A 53 5.10 2.70 -5.68
CA LEU A 53 5.65 2.07 -4.47
C LEU A 53 7.16 2.28 -4.29
N SER A 54 7.90 2.48 -5.39
CA SER A 54 9.33 2.79 -5.39
C SER A 54 9.68 4.15 -4.75
N GLU A 55 8.75 5.10 -4.73
CA GLU A 55 8.96 6.44 -4.14
C GLU A 55 8.36 6.56 -2.72
N VAL A 56 7.69 5.51 -2.23
CA VAL A 56 7.14 5.47 -0.88
C VAL A 56 8.19 4.93 0.08
N LEU A 57 8.58 5.74 1.07
CA LEU A 57 9.52 5.33 2.11
C LEU A 57 9.04 4.05 2.80
N ARG A 58 9.82 2.99 2.59
CA ARG A 58 9.63 1.70 3.24
C ARG A 58 10.15 1.80 4.67
N LEU A 59 9.30 1.45 5.65
CA LEU A 59 9.78 1.30 7.02
C LEU A 59 10.59 0.02 7.13
N VAL A 60 11.67 0.05 7.91
CA VAL A 60 12.48 -1.15 8.22
C VAL A 60 11.68 -2.28 8.87
N THR A 61 10.56 -1.95 9.51
CA THR A 61 9.62 -2.92 10.10
C THR A 61 8.62 -3.50 9.10
N SER A 62 8.65 -3.05 7.84
CA SER A 62 7.70 -3.46 6.81
C SER A 62 8.13 -4.76 6.13
N ARG A 63 7.22 -5.75 6.08
CA ARG A 63 7.42 -6.94 5.23
C ARG A 63 7.23 -6.61 3.75
N ASP A 64 7.95 -7.31 2.88
CA ASP A 64 7.69 -7.31 1.43
C ASP A 64 6.76 -8.44 1.02
N TRP A 65 5.65 -8.07 0.39
CA TRP A 65 4.69 -9.02 -0.16
C TRP A 65 4.97 -9.32 -1.64
N TYR A 66 5.75 -8.48 -2.32
CA TYR A 66 6.00 -8.58 -3.77
C TYR A 66 7.45 -8.95 -4.12
N ALA A 67 8.35 -9.03 -3.14
CA ALA A 67 9.73 -9.47 -3.40
C ALA A 67 9.85 -10.98 -3.72
N GLY A 68 8.78 -11.76 -3.57
CA GLY A 68 8.91 -13.23 -3.54
C GLY A 68 9.76 -13.70 -2.35
N PRO A 69 9.90 -15.03 -2.15
CA PRO A 69 10.85 -15.59 -1.20
C PRO A 69 12.32 -15.29 -1.56
#